data_AF-A0A7C1Z816-F1
#
_entry.id   AF-A0A7C1Z816-F1
#
_cell.length_a   1.000
_cell.length_b   1.000
_cell.length_c   1.000
_cell.angle_alpha   90.00
_cell.angle_beta   90.00
_cell.angle_gamma   90.00
#
_symmetry.space_group_name_H-M   'P 1'
#
loop_
_entity.id
_entity.type
_entity.pdbx_description
1 polymer ?
#
loop_
_entity_poly.entity_id
_entity_poly.type
_entity_poly.pdbx_seq_one_letter_code
_entity_poly.pdbx_strand_id
1 'polypeptide(L)'
;MDRPNILVITTDSQRWDTLECYGGVRGLSPNLDALAREGIRFREAYTASPVCMPARCSLLTGTHTTVHGCIENGFRRKAYLPTVPDLLRKAGYHTIHIGKT
;
A
#
# COMPACT_ATOMS: atom_id res chain seq x y z
N MET A 1 24.46 -10.28 1.14
CA MET A 1 23.30 -9.84 1.95
C MET A 1 22.19 -10.82 1.67
N ASP A 2 21.62 -11.41 2.71
CA ASP A 2 20.48 -12.31 2.56
C ASP A 2 19.27 -11.55 2.01
N ARG A 3 18.43 -12.26 1.27
CA ARG A 3 17.20 -11.73 0.68
C ARG A 3 16.20 -11.44 1.81
N PRO A 4 15.83 -10.17 2.09
CA PRO A 4 14.96 -9.86 3.23
C PRO A 4 13.52 -10.25 2.92
N ASN A 5 12.76 -10.64 3.95
CA ASN A 5 11.31 -10.76 3.85
C ASN A 5 10.67 -9.37 3.74
N ILE A 6 9.60 -9.26 2.96
CA ILE A 6 8.89 -7.99 2.74
C ILE A 6 7.44 -8.16 3.21
N LEU A 7 7.04 -7.34 4.18
CA LEU A 7 5.68 -7.29 4.69
C LEU A 7 5.03 -5.94 4.35
N VAL A 8 3.96 -5.98 3.56
CA VAL A 8 3.17 -4.78 3.20
C VAL A 8 1.88 -4.82 4.00
N ILE A 9 1.72 -3.88 4.93
CA ILE A 9 0.51 -3.73 5.75
C ILE A 9 -0.30 -2.55 5.23
N THR A 10 -1.58 -2.78 4.95
CA THR A 10 -2.49 -1.74 4.48
C THR A 10 -3.78 -1.74 5.29
N THR A 11 -4.29 -0.57 5.61
CA THR A 11 -5.64 -0.34 6.15
C THR A 11 -6.56 0.17 5.04
N ASP A 12 -7.88 0.02 5.19
CA ASP A 12 -8.86 0.57 4.26
C ASP A 12 -9.49 1.83 4.88
N SER A 13 -9.56 2.91 4.10
CA SER A 13 -10.14 4.20 4.52
C SER A 13 -9.54 4.84 5.77
N GLN A 14 -8.24 4.62 6.05
CA GLN A 14 -7.57 5.28 7.17
C GLN A 14 -7.26 6.75 6.84
N ARG A 15 -7.71 7.66 7.72
CA ARG A 15 -7.24 9.04 7.71
C ARG A 15 -5.83 9.11 8.29
N TRP A 16 -4.97 9.92 7.68
CA TRP A 16 -3.57 10.06 8.07
C TRP A 16 -3.38 10.60 9.49
N ASP A 17 -4.31 11.42 9.99
CA ASP A 17 -4.28 12.10 11.29
C ASP A 17 -4.84 11.25 12.45
N THR A 18 -5.00 9.94 12.25
CA THR A 18 -5.54 9.03 13.28
C THR A 18 -4.46 8.37 14.16
N LEU A 19 -3.20 8.42 13.73
CA LEU A 19 -2.07 7.84 14.46
C LEU A 19 -1.39 8.91 15.30
N GLU A 20 -0.97 8.59 16.53
CA GLU A 20 -0.29 9.54 17.43
C GLU A 20 0.96 10.13 16.75
N CYS A 21 1.73 9.32 16.02
CA CYS A 21 2.90 9.82 15.30
C CYS A 21 2.56 10.93 14.30
N TYR A 22 1.35 10.96 13.76
CA TYR A 22 0.84 12.02 12.87
C TYR A 22 0.01 13.11 13.58
N GLY A 23 -0.03 13.12 14.91
CA GLY A 23 -0.78 14.10 15.71
C GLY A 23 -2.18 13.64 16.12
N GLY A 24 -2.49 12.35 15.96
CA GLY A 24 -3.73 11.75 16.43
C GLY A 24 -3.81 11.59 17.95
N VAL A 25 -4.83 10.85 18.42
CA VAL A 25 -5.06 10.63 19.86
C VAL A 25 -3.89 9.89 20.50
N ARG A 26 -3.31 10.49 21.54
CA ARG A 26 -2.20 9.90 22.30
C ARG A 26 -2.56 8.52 22.86
N GLY A 27 -1.70 7.54 22.63
CA GLY A 27 -1.83 6.17 23.11
C GLY A 27 -2.78 5.28 22.31
N LEU A 28 -3.42 5.79 21.25
CA LEU A 28 -4.37 5.00 20.45
C LEU A 28 -3.67 3.97 19.55
N SER A 29 -2.47 4.26 19.06
CA SER A 29 -1.78 3.48 18.03
C SER A 29 -0.37 2.98 18.40
N PRO A 30 -0.13 2.50 19.63
CA PRO A 30 1.22 2.36 20.19
C PRO A 30 2.16 1.48 19.34
N ASN A 31 1.63 0.44 18.69
CA ASN A 31 2.42 -0.46 17.83
C ASN A 31 2.84 0.20 16.51
N LEU A 32 1.96 0.99 15.88
CA LEU A 32 2.28 1.70 14.64
C LEU A 32 3.21 2.89 14.93
N ASP A 33 3.05 3.53 16.08
CA ASP A 33 3.94 4.60 16.52
C ASP A 33 5.35 4.08 16.86
N ALA A 34 5.46 2.86 17.40
CA ALA A 34 6.74 2.18 17.57
C ALA A 34 7.43 1.91 16.22
N LEU A 35 6.69 1.34 15.25
CA LEU A 35 7.19 1.12 13.90
C LEU A 35 7.67 2.42 13.25
N ALA A 36 6.95 3.54 13.45
CA ALA A 36 7.34 4.84 12.94
C ALA A 36 8.61 5.41 13.59
N ARG A 37 8.93 5.05 14.85
CA ARG A 37 10.17 5.46 15.53
C ARG A 37 11.40 4.68 15.07
N GLU A 38 11.21 3.43 14.66
CA GLU A 38 12.30 2.54 14.21
C GLU A 38 12.56 2.61 12.70
N GLY A 39 11.71 3.32 11.96
CA GLY A 39 11.75 3.40 10.50
C GLY A 39 11.71 4.82 9.95
N ILE A 40 11.29 4.91 8.68
CA ILE A 40 11.11 6.19 7.97
C ILE A 40 9.61 6.48 7.86
N ARG A 41 9.23 7.70 8.23
CA ARG A 41 7.85 8.19 8.15
C ARG A 41 7.73 9.29 7.11
N PHE A 42 6.82 9.11 6.16
CA PHE A 42 6.54 10.10 5.12
C PHE A 42 5.42 11.03 5.56
N ARG A 43 5.70 12.33 5.71
CA ARG A 43 4.70 13.32 6.11
C ARG A 43 3.72 13.69 4.99
N GLU A 44 4.15 13.50 3.75
CA GLU A 44 3.44 13.91 2.53
C GLU A 44 3.34 12.72 1.57
N ALA A 45 2.49 11.76 1.92
CA ALA A 45 2.19 10.58 1.10
C ALA A 45 0.74 10.65 0.61
N TYR A 46 0.54 10.73 -0.70
CA TYR A 46 -0.77 10.87 -1.32
C TYR A 46 -1.17 9.62 -2.11
N THR A 47 -2.44 9.24 -1.98
CA THR A 47 -3.02 8.18 -2.83
C THR A 47 -3.16 8.67 -4.27
N ALA A 48 -2.95 7.78 -5.25
CA ALA A 48 -3.20 8.08 -6.66
C ALA A 48 -4.71 8.20 -6.99
N SER A 49 -5.58 7.70 -6.12
CA SER A 49 -7.04 7.85 -6.23
C SER A 49 -7.69 7.79 -4.85
N PRO A 50 -8.73 8.59 -4.57
CA PRO A 50 -9.49 8.50 -3.32
C PRO A 50 -10.49 7.33 -3.30
N VAL A 51 -10.50 6.45 -4.32
CA VAL A 51 -11.42 5.30 -4.43
C VAL A 51 -10.66 3.98 -4.26
N CYS A 52 -11.28 3.01 -3.58
CA CYS A 52 -10.62 1.81 -3.06
C CYS A 52 -9.91 0.98 -4.14
N MET A 53 -10.64 0.53 -5.19
CA MET A 53 -10.07 -0.36 -6.21
C MET A 53 -9.04 0.34 -7.12
N PRO A 54 -9.25 1.60 -7.56
CA PRO A 54 -8.23 2.37 -8.27
C PRO A 54 -6.96 2.58 -7.43
N ALA A 55 -7.09 2.97 -6.16
CA ALA A 55 -5.94 3.17 -5.26
C ALA A 55 -5.11 1.90 -5.10
N ARG A 56 -5.76 0.75 -4.90
CA ARG A 56 -5.08 -0.54 -4.77
C ARG A 56 -4.46 -1.01 -6.09
N CYS A 57 -5.10 -0.73 -7.23
CA CYS A 57 -4.48 -0.95 -8.54
C CYS A 57 -3.21 -0.11 -8.73
N SER A 58 -3.22 1.16 -8.31
CA SER A 58 -2.03 2.01 -8.36
C SER A 58 -0.92 1.50 -7.44
N LEU A 59 -1.25 1.11 -6.20
CA LEU A 59 -0.29 0.52 -5.26
C LEU A 59 0.36 -0.75 -5.81
N LEU A 60 -0.43 -1.63 -6.41
CA LEU A 60 0.06 -2.92 -6.91
C LEU A 60 0.84 -2.78 -8.23
N THR A 61 0.45 -1.86 -9.11
CA THR A 61 1.11 -1.71 -10.43
C THR A 61 2.24 -0.68 -10.42
N GLY A 62 2.28 0.21 -9.43
CA GLY A 62 3.21 1.35 -9.40
C GLY A 62 2.89 2.42 -10.46
N THR A 63 1.65 2.48 -10.96
CA THR A 63 1.24 3.40 -12.04
C THR A 63 -0.03 4.17 -11.68
N HIS A 64 -0.28 5.29 -12.36
CA HIS A 64 -1.51 6.08 -12.18
C HIS A 64 -2.74 5.42 -12.84
N THR A 65 -3.93 5.86 -12.44
CA THR A 65 -5.23 5.37 -12.96
C THR A 65 -5.36 5.46 -14.46
N THR A 66 -4.79 6.50 -15.07
CA THR A 66 -4.74 6.71 -16.53
C THR A 66 -3.93 5.63 -17.25
N VAL A 67 -2.90 5.08 -16.60
CA VAL A 67 -2.05 4.02 -17.16
C VAL A 67 -2.73 2.67 -17.02
N HIS A 68 -3.14 2.32 -15.80
CA HIS A 68 -3.70 1.00 -15.51
C HIS A 68 -5.18 0.83 -15.83
N GLY A 69 -5.94 1.90 -16.09
CA GLY A 69 -7.31 1.88 -16.60
C GLY A 69 -8.41 1.61 -15.56
N CYS A 70 -8.08 1.14 -14.36
CA CYS A 70 -9.01 1.12 -13.22
C CYS A 70 -9.26 2.56 -12.72
N ILE A 71 -10.38 3.16 -13.13
CA ILE A 71 -10.75 4.54 -12.77
C ILE A 71 -11.81 4.62 -11.67
N GLU A 72 -12.62 3.57 -11.49
CA GLU A 72 -13.62 3.45 -10.43
C GLU A 72 -13.80 1.98 -10.00
N ASN A 73 -14.57 1.74 -8.94
CA ASN A 73 -14.84 0.38 -8.47
C ASN A 73 -15.62 -0.42 -9.53
N GLY A 74 -15.24 -1.67 -9.76
CA GLY A 74 -15.81 -2.53 -10.80
C GLY A 74 -15.09 -2.48 -12.15
N PHE A 75 -14.26 -1.45 -12.41
CA PHE A 75 -13.48 -1.33 -13.64
C PHE A 75 -12.13 -2.04 -13.53
N ARG A 76 -12.00 -3.18 -14.20
CA ARG A 76 -10.76 -3.97 -14.15
C ARG A 76 -9.58 -3.18 -14.71
N ARG A 77 -8.41 -3.32 -14.05
CA ARG A 77 -7.14 -2.83 -14.61
C ARG A 77 -6.76 -3.60 -15.88
N LYS A 78 -5.93 -3.00 -16.73
CA LYS A 78 -5.28 -3.66 -17.86
C LYS A 78 -4.46 -4.86 -17.37
N ALA A 79 -4.80 -6.05 -17.86
CA ALA A 79 -4.27 -7.32 -17.34
C ALA A 79 -2.77 -7.52 -17.63
N TYR A 80 -2.25 -6.93 -18.71
CA TYR A 80 -0.84 -7.09 -19.12
C TYR A 80 0.16 -6.32 -18.24
N LEU A 81 -0.31 -5.41 -17.39
CA LEU A 81 0.58 -4.66 -16.50
C LEU A 81 1.04 -5.57 -15.35
N PRO A 82 2.36 -5.67 -15.11
CA PRO A 82 2.88 -6.41 -13.97
C PRO A 82 2.50 -5.72 -12.66
N THR A 83 2.41 -6.51 -11.60
CA THR A 83 2.24 -6.01 -10.23
C THR A 83 3.50 -6.25 -9.38
N VAL A 84 3.60 -5.59 -8.23
CA VAL A 84 4.67 -5.80 -7.25
C VAL A 84 4.84 -7.30 -6.92
N PRO A 85 3.79 -8.10 -6.63
CA PRO A 85 3.93 -9.54 -6.48
C PRO A 85 4.50 -10.27 -7.71
N ASP A 86 4.13 -9.87 -8.92
CA ASP A 86 4.66 -10.50 -10.14
C ASP A 86 6.16 -10.24 -10.30
N LEU A 87 6.60 -9.02 -10.00
CA LEU A 87 8.01 -8.64 -10.03
C LEU A 87 8.81 -9.34 -8.92
N LEU A 88 8.25 -9.43 -7.71
CA LEU A 88 8.87 -10.15 -6.60
C LEU A 88 9.00 -11.65 -6.91
N ARG A 89 7.98 -12.30 -7.48
CA ARG A 89 8.08 -13.70 -7.92
C ARG A 89 9.17 -13.92 -8.95
N LYS A 90 9.30 -13.03 -9.93
CA LYS A 90 10.41 -13.07 -10.92
C LYS A 90 11.79 -12.94 -10.26
N ALA A 91 11.88 -12.18 -9.16
CA ALA A 91 13.09 -12.08 -8.34
C ALA A 91 13.30 -13.27 -7.38
N GLY A 92 12.44 -14.29 -7.43
CA GLY A 92 12.53 -15.51 -6.63
C GLY A 92 11.90 -15.42 -5.24
N TYR A 93 11.03 -14.44 -4.99
CA TYR A 93 10.26 -14.37 -3.75
C TYR A 93 9.01 -15.26 -3.82
N HIS A 94 8.70 -15.88 -2.69
CA HIS A 94 7.36 -16.40 -2.45
C HIS A 94 6.44 -15.24 -2.05
N THR A 95 5.26 -15.13 -2.68
CA THR A 95 4.32 -14.03 -2.42
C THR A 95 2.97 -14.58 -1.98
N ILE A 96 2.45 -14.06 -0.87
CA ILE A 96 1.14 -14.37 -0.33
C ILE A 96 0.39 -13.05 -0.14
N HIS A 97 -0.92 -13.06 -0.38
CA HIS A 97 -1.82 -11.97 -0.04
C HIS A 97 -2.88 -12.47 0.94
N ILE A 98 -3.12 -11.70 2.01
CA ILE A 98 -4.10 -12.02 3.06
C ILE A 98 -4.95 -10.77 3.29
N GLY A 99 -6.26 -10.90 3.10
CA GLY A 99 -7.22 -9.81 3.26
C GLY A 99 -7.80 -9.32 1.94
N LYS A 100 -8.15 -8.04 1.89
CA LYS A 100 -8.86 -7.40 0.76
C LYS A 100 -7.88 -6.93 -0.33
N THR A 101 -8.31 -7.04 -1.58
CA THR A 101 -7.65 -6.47 -2.78
C THR A 101 -8.48 -5.34 -3.36
#